data_AF-A0A0R3Q4C9-F1
#
_entry.id   AF-A0A0R3Q4C9-F1
#
_cell.length_a   1.000
_cell.length_b   1.000
_cell.length_c   1.000
_cell.angle_alpha   90.00
_cell.angle_beta   90.00
_cell.angle_gamma   90.00
#
_symmetry.space_group_name_H-M   'P 1'
#
loop_
_entity.id
_entity.type
_entity.pdbx_description
1 polymer ?
#
loop_
_entity_poly.entity_id
_entity_poly.type
_entity_poly.pdbx_seq_one_letter_code
_entity_poly.pdbx_strand_id
1 'polypeptide(L)'
;MNSSFARSRRSANSWDHYVEVLVVADNKMLLYHQNNLENYVLTLFSTVASIYRHPSLHAAINIIVTRLIVLKHETAGPHISDNAQDTLQQFCRWQETYNDKNDDAPNHHDVAILLTRHDICRAPGKCDTLGLAELGTMCDSLRSCAIIEDNGLSAAFTITHELGHIFNIPHDDERKCGRYMALNKHNYHIMAPTLEYNTHPWSWSPCSAAMLAKFLDANRAQTQCILDQPIERRYYDRMFEDPAPGAMFSANQQCQFVFGPSAELCPYMPACRRLWCATYYGYQMGCRTQHMPWADGTPCGDNQWCHRGECVGMAPQQRAKLDGSWGEWKNWGDCSRTCGGGIQKALRDCDNPRQKLGCSGSEAIVDLFLLIYVQANYDQ
;
A
#
# COMPACT_ATOMS: atom_id res chain seq x y z
N MET A 1 -44.35 22.10 -33.33
CA MET A 1 -42.90 22.36 -33.42
C MET A 1 -42.28 21.92 -32.10
N ASN A 2 -41.42 20.90 -32.16
CA ASN A 2 -40.85 20.17 -31.02
C ASN A 2 -39.94 21.07 -30.17
N SER A 3 -40.27 21.31 -28.90
CA SER A 3 -39.26 21.69 -27.91
C SER A 3 -38.62 20.42 -27.36
N SER A 4 -37.38 20.18 -27.77
CA SER A 4 -36.50 19.18 -27.19
C SER A 4 -36.29 19.48 -25.70
N PHE A 5 -37.01 18.79 -24.83
CA PHE A 5 -36.63 18.70 -23.42
C PHE A 5 -35.28 17.99 -23.36
N ALA A 6 -34.22 18.76 -23.08
CA ALA A 6 -32.96 18.20 -22.63
C ALA A 6 -33.27 17.26 -21.47
N ARG A 7 -32.92 15.98 -21.62
CA ARG A 7 -32.96 15.01 -20.53
C ARG A 7 -32.03 15.55 -19.45
N SER A 8 -32.62 16.19 -18.43
CA SER A 8 -31.99 16.33 -17.14
C SER A 8 -31.54 14.94 -16.72
N ARG A 9 -30.21 14.78 -16.63
CA ARG A 9 -29.56 13.60 -16.07
C ARG A 9 -30.12 13.51 -14.65
N ARG A 10 -31.09 12.61 -14.44
CA ARG A 10 -31.70 12.39 -13.13
C ARG A 10 -30.55 12.12 -12.16
N SER A 11 -30.29 13.07 -11.27
CA SER A 11 -29.51 12.86 -10.06
C SER A 11 -30.20 11.74 -9.29
N ALA A 12 -29.77 10.50 -9.50
CA ALA A 12 -30.02 9.46 -8.52
C ALA A 12 -29.39 9.96 -7.21
N ASN A 13 -30.10 9.85 -6.09
CA ASN A 13 -29.56 10.05 -4.74
C ASN A 13 -28.42 9.04 -4.50
N SER A 14 -27.25 9.32 -5.06
CA SER A 14 -26.05 8.55 -4.85
C SER A 14 -25.55 8.90 -3.45
N TRP A 15 -25.68 7.96 -2.51
CA TRP A 15 -25.00 8.01 -1.21
C TRP A 15 -23.53 7.58 -1.34
N ASP A 16 -23.04 7.40 -2.56
CA ASP A 16 -21.66 7.06 -2.84
C ASP A 16 -20.81 8.32 -2.74
N HIS A 17 -19.73 8.22 -1.98
CA HIS A 17 -18.71 9.25 -1.89
C HIS A 17 -17.47 8.74 -2.61
N TYR A 18 -16.78 9.61 -3.32
CA TYR A 18 -15.54 9.31 -4.04
C TYR A 18 -14.44 10.17 -3.45
N VAL A 19 -13.32 9.56 -3.12
CA VAL A 19 -12.17 10.27 -2.56
C VAL A 19 -11.05 10.20 -3.59
N GLU A 20 -10.75 11.33 -4.20
CA GLU A 20 -9.65 11.52 -5.13
C GLU A 20 -8.33 11.66 -4.36
N VAL A 21 -7.45 10.67 -4.53
CA VAL A 21 -6.19 10.60 -3.79
C VAL A 21 -5.01 10.93 -4.69
N LEU A 22 -4.24 11.94 -4.28
CA LEU A 22 -2.87 12.12 -4.71
C LEU A 22 -1.96 11.26 -3.84
N VAL A 23 -1.18 10.37 -4.45
CA VAL A 23 -0.14 9.61 -3.76
C VAL A 23 1.22 10.15 -4.15
N VAL A 24 2.07 10.39 -3.16
CA VAL A 24 3.46 10.83 -3.35
C VAL A 24 4.37 9.80 -2.74
N ALA A 25 5.23 9.19 -3.55
CA ALA A 25 6.27 8.29 -3.08
C ALA A 25 7.62 9.02 -3.07
N ASP A 26 8.28 9.05 -1.92
CA ASP A 26 9.57 9.72 -1.79
C ASP A 26 10.72 8.98 -2.49
N ASN A 27 11.91 9.56 -2.44
CA ASN A 27 13.08 8.97 -3.08
C ASN A 27 13.47 7.61 -2.48
N LYS A 28 13.30 7.44 -1.16
CA LYS A 28 13.64 6.18 -0.49
C LYS A 28 12.67 5.07 -0.90
N MET A 29 11.39 5.37 -1.08
CA MET A 29 10.41 4.45 -1.68
C MET A 29 10.85 3.98 -3.07
N LEU A 30 11.30 4.90 -3.93
CA LEU A 30 11.81 4.58 -5.27
C LEU A 30 13.05 3.69 -5.22
N LEU A 31 14.02 4.00 -4.37
CA LEU A 31 15.24 3.20 -4.24
C LEU A 31 14.95 1.79 -3.71
N TYR A 32 13.97 1.67 -2.80
CA TYR A 32 13.64 0.41 -2.17
C TYR A 32 12.82 -0.51 -3.08
N HIS A 33 11.74 -0.01 -3.68
CA HIS A 33 10.81 -0.80 -4.50
C HIS A 33 11.18 -0.82 -5.99
N GLN A 34 12.07 0.07 -6.43
CA GLN A 34 12.59 0.14 -7.79
C GLN A 34 11.47 0.13 -8.84
N ASN A 35 11.55 -0.78 -9.82
CA ASN A 35 10.58 -0.89 -10.92
C ASN A 35 9.18 -1.35 -10.45
N ASN A 36 9.07 -1.93 -9.25
CA ASN A 36 7.81 -2.42 -8.70
C ASN A 36 7.07 -1.38 -7.85
N LEU A 37 7.64 -0.18 -7.65
CA LEU A 37 7.04 0.86 -6.81
C LEU A 37 5.59 1.17 -7.20
N GLU A 38 5.28 1.31 -8.49
CA GLU A 38 3.93 1.65 -8.92
C GLU A 38 2.93 0.53 -8.58
N ASN A 39 3.26 -0.73 -8.92
CA ASN A 39 2.42 -1.88 -8.59
C ASN A 39 2.25 -2.05 -7.08
N TYR A 40 3.32 -1.82 -6.33
CA TYR A 40 3.31 -1.85 -4.87
C TYR A 40 2.33 -0.83 -4.29
N VAL A 41 2.42 0.44 -4.70
CA VAL A 41 1.51 1.50 -4.25
C VAL A 41 0.07 1.17 -4.62
N LEU A 42 -0.20 0.76 -5.85
CA LEU A 42 -1.57 0.40 -6.28
C LEU A 42 -2.13 -0.79 -5.48
N THR A 43 -1.27 -1.71 -5.07
CA THR A 43 -1.64 -2.84 -4.20
C THR A 43 -2.05 -2.39 -2.80
N LEU A 44 -1.32 -1.42 -2.22
CA LEU A 44 -1.72 -0.81 -0.95
C LEU A 44 -3.11 -0.18 -1.08
N PHE A 45 -3.33 0.61 -2.13
CA PHE A 45 -4.60 1.31 -2.34
C PHE A 45 -5.75 0.39 -2.74
N SER A 46 -5.48 -0.74 -3.40
CA SER A 46 -6.46 -1.81 -3.61
C SER A 46 -6.98 -2.36 -2.28
N THR A 47 -6.06 -2.58 -1.33
CA THR A 47 -6.40 -3.03 0.03
C THR A 47 -7.17 -1.95 0.78
N VAL A 48 -6.71 -0.69 0.76
CA VAL A 48 -7.40 0.46 1.38
C VAL A 48 -8.83 0.58 0.85
N ALA A 49 -9.02 0.54 -0.47
CA ALA A 49 -10.33 0.62 -1.09
C ALA A 49 -11.24 -0.55 -0.66
N SER A 50 -10.69 -1.76 -0.51
CA SER A 50 -11.45 -2.90 0.02
C SER A 50 -11.90 -2.71 1.47
N ILE A 51 -11.09 -2.05 2.32
CA ILE A 51 -11.44 -1.82 3.73
C ILE A 51 -12.52 -0.73 3.86
N TYR A 52 -12.43 0.34 3.08
CA TYR A 52 -13.46 1.39 3.03
C TYR A 52 -14.80 0.91 2.46
N ARG A 53 -14.79 -0.14 1.64
CA ARG A 53 -16.02 -0.82 1.16
C ARG A 53 -16.55 -1.87 2.14
N HIS A 54 -15.89 -2.10 3.27
CA HIS A 54 -16.31 -3.12 4.22
C HIS A 54 -17.68 -2.76 4.85
N PRO A 55 -18.66 -3.69 4.91
CA PRO A 55 -20.02 -3.39 5.38
C PRO A 55 -20.10 -2.82 6.80
N SER A 56 -19.11 -3.09 7.65
CA SER A 56 -19.07 -2.58 9.03
C SER A 56 -18.88 -1.06 9.10
N LEU A 57 -18.48 -0.39 8.01
CA LEU A 57 -18.39 1.08 7.98
C LEU A 57 -19.77 1.73 7.82
N HIS A 58 -20.76 1.00 7.30
CA HIS A 58 -22.11 1.50 7.02
C HIS A 58 -22.16 2.72 6.09
N ALA A 59 -21.14 2.92 5.26
CA ALA A 59 -21.07 3.99 4.27
C ALA A 59 -20.42 3.48 2.97
N ALA A 60 -20.78 4.10 1.84
CA ALA A 60 -20.20 3.81 0.53
C ALA A 60 -19.09 4.83 0.24
N ILE A 61 -17.86 4.52 0.65
CA ILE A 61 -16.68 5.33 0.38
C ILE A 61 -15.82 4.65 -0.69
N ASN A 62 -15.56 5.36 -1.79
CA ASN A 62 -14.76 4.87 -2.91
C ASN A 62 -13.42 5.60 -2.94
N ILE A 63 -12.37 4.94 -2.48
CA ILE A 63 -11.00 5.49 -2.56
C ILE A 63 -10.44 5.27 -3.95
N ILE A 64 -10.02 6.34 -4.62
CA ILE A 64 -9.52 6.31 -5.99
C ILE A 64 -8.22 7.09 -6.09
N VAL A 65 -7.14 6.42 -6.51
CA VAL A 65 -5.89 7.10 -6.83
C VAL A 65 -6.04 7.79 -8.18
N THR A 66 -6.05 9.12 -8.18
CA THR A 66 -6.11 9.92 -9.41
C THR A 66 -4.71 10.19 -9.94
N ARG A 67 -3.74 10.41 -9.04
CA ARG A 67 -2.36 10.77 -9.38
C ARG A 67 -1.35 10.07 -8.48
N LEU A 68 -0.23 9.66 -9.08
CA LEU A 68 0.95 9.13 -8.40
C LEU A 68 2.17 9.96 -8.82
N ILE A 69 2.79 10.63 -7.86
CA ILE A 69 4.05 11.38 -8.05
C ILE A 69 5.17 10.60 -7.38
N VAL A 70 6.24 10.33 -8.14
CA VAL A 70 7.44 9.67 -7.62
C VAL A 70 8.60 10.65 -7.60
N LEU A 71 9.13 10.93 -6.42
CA LEU A 71 10.22 11.88 -6.21
C LEU A 71 11.57 11.21 -6.51
N LYS A 72 12.18 11.60 -7.63
CA LYS A 72 13.43 10.98 -8.10
C LYS A 72 14.68 11.38 -7.31
N HIS A 73 14.61 12.46 -6.54
CA HIS A 73 15.71 12.98 -5.72
C HIS A 73 15.15 13.52 -4.41
N GLU A 74 15.95 13.53 -3.34
CA GLU A 74 15.54 14.01 -2.00
C GLU A 74 15.09 15.48 -2.01
N THR A 75 15.66 16.31 -2.88
CA THR A 75 15.31 17.74 -2.99
C THR A 75 14.13 18.04 -3.91
N ALA A 76 13.54 17.02 -4.54
CA ALA A 76 12.45 17.20 -5.51
C ALA A 76 11.07 17.42 -4.86
N GLY A 77 10.94 17.18 -3.56
CA GLY A 77 9.68 17.23 -2.83
C GLY A 77 9.75 18.02 -1.52
N PRO A 78 8.81 17.79 -0.59
CA PRO A 78 8.87 18.41 0.73
C PRO A 78 10.09 17.92 1.52
N HIS A 79 10.53 18.73 2.48
CA HIS A 79 11.53 18.28 3.44
C HIS A 79 10.93 17.20 4.36
N ILE A 80 11.57 16.04 4.42
CA ILE A 80 11.19 14.91 5.27
C ILE A 80 12.22 14.79 6.40
N SER A 81 11.77 14.85 7.64
CA SER A 81 12.60 14.70 8.84
C SER A 81 12.06 13.62 9.77
N ASP A 82 12.87 13.22 10.75
CA ASP A 82 12.46 12.30 11.82
C ASP A 82 11.29 12.85 12.66
N ASN A 83 10.97 14.14 12.56
CA ASN A 83 9.83 14.73 13.26
C ASN A 83 8.57 14.62 12.38
N ALA A 84 7.67 13.70 12.74
CA ALA A 84 6.43 13.45 11.99
C ALA A 84 5.57 14.72 11.83
N GLN A 85 5.52 15.60 12.83
CA GLN A 85 4.72 16.83 12.76
C GLN A 85 5.30 17.84 11.77
N ASP A 86 6.63 18.00 11.73
CA ASP A 86 7.30 18.87 10.75
C ASP A 86 7.10 18.31 9.35
N THR A 87 7.36 17.02 9.14
CA THR A 87 7.16 16.35 7.85
C THR A 87 5.73 16.50 7.33
N LEU A 88 4.72 16.32 8.19
CA LEU A 88 3.32 16.54 7.82
C LEU A 88 3.09 17.98 7.38
N GLN A 89 3.52 18.96 8.18
CA GLN A 89 3.33 20.38 7.85
C GLN A 89 4.00 20.78 6.52
N GLN A 90 5.22 20.30 6.26
CA GLN A 90 5.94 20.55 5.01
C GLN A 90 5.22 19.90 3.82
N PHE A 91 4.76 18.66 3.98
CA PHE A 91 4.04 17.94 2.93
C PHE A 91 2.69 18.59 2.59
N CYS A 92 1.89 18.96 3.59
CA CYS A 92 0.61 19.61 3.39
C CYS A 92 0.72 20.95 2.63
N ARG A 93 1.77 21.73 2.91
CA ARG A 93 2.09 22.95 2.16
C ARG A 93 2.54 22.65 0.73
N TRP A 94 3.38 21.63 0.55
CA TRP A 94 3.91 21.27 -0.76
C TRP A 94 2.80 20.74 -1.68
N GLN A 95 1.94 19.85 -1.20
CA GLN A 95 0.90 19.22 -2.01
C GLN A 95 -0.14 20.23 -2.51
N GLU A 96 -0.43 21.29 -1.73
CA GLU A 96 -1.36 22.35 -2.11
C GLU A 96 -0.91 23.05 -3.41
N THR A 97 0.41 23.20 -3.60
CA THR A 97 0.97 23.82 -4.82
C THR A 97 0.74 23.00 -6.09
N TYR A 98 0.37 21.72 -5.94
CA TYR A 98 0.03 20.80 -7.03
C TYR A 98 -1.46 20.48 -7.12
N ASN A 99 -2.28 21.06 -6.23
CA ASN A 99 -3.72 20.84 -6.18
C ASN A 99 -4.46 21.96 -6.93
N ASP A 100 -5.14 21.61 -8.01
CA ASP A 100 -5.97 22.58 -8.72
C ASP A 100 -7.16 22.99 -7.83
N LYS A 101 -7.45 24.29 -7.75
CA LYS A 101 -8.56 24.79 -6.90
C LYS A 101 -9.95 24.40 -7.39
N ASN A 102 -10.06 24.07 -8.67
CA ASN A 102 -11.31 23.62 -9.25
C ASN A 102 -11.39 22.10 -9.12
N ASP A 103 -12.42 21.63 -8.44
CA ASP A 103 -12.73 20.21 -8.22
C ASP A 103 -12.82 19.45 -9.55
N ASP A 104 -13.44 20.07 -10.55
CA ASP A 104 -13.54 19.53 -11.91
C ASP A 104 -12.24 19.64 -12.73
N ALA A 105 -11.07 19.78 -12.10
CA ALA A 105 -9.78 19.81 -12.81
C ALA A 105 -9.06 18.46 -12.72
N PRO A 106 -8.38 17.99 -13.79
CA PRO A 106 -7.68 16.71 -13.77
C PRO A 106 -6.57 16.57 -12.73
N ASN A 107 -6.03 17.69 -12.22
CA ASN A 107 -5.00 17.68 -11.19
C ASN A 107 -5.55 17.94 -9.77
N HIS A 108 -6.87 18.05 -9.61
CA HIS A 108 -7.49 18.12 -8.30
C HIS A 108 -7.31 16.81 -7.52
N HIS A 109 -7.29 16.93 -6.20
CA HIS A 109 -7.39 15.81 -5.28
C HIS A 109 -7.98 16.26 -3.94
N ASP A 110 -8.84 15.43 -3.36
CA ASP A 110 -9.45 15.65 -2.05
C ASP A 110 -8.45 15.50 -0.90
N VAL A 111 -7.50 14.59 -1.08
CA VAL A 111 -6.52 14.21 -0.07
C VAL A 111 -5.19 13.82 -0.70
N ALA A 112 -4.10 14.22 -0.06
CA ALA A 112 -2.74 13.85 -0.46
C ALA A 112 -2.10 12.91 0.57
N ILE A 113 -1.42 11.86 0.12
CA ILE A 113 -0.75 10.88 1.00
C ILE A 113 0.72 10.75 0.59
N LEU A 114 1.62 11.04 1.52
CA LEU A 114 3.06 10.81 1.37
C LEU A 114 3.41 9.43 1.90
N LEU A 115 4.04 8.61 1.06
CA LEU A 115 4.67 7.35 1.45
C LEU A 115 6.18 7.56 1.53
N THR A 116 6.77 7.21 2.67
CA THR A 116 8.21 7.32 2.89
C THR A 116 8.77 6.08 3.58
N ARG A 117 10.02 5.73 3.25
CA ARG A 117 10.82 4.73 3.99
C ARG A 117 11.72 5.37 5.05
N HIS A 118 11.53 6.66 5.32
CA HIS A 118 12.20 7.39 6.37
C HIS A 118 11.48 7.14 7.71
N ASP A 119 12.25 6.83 8.75
CA ASP A 119 11.72 6.58 10.10
C ASP A 119 11.15 7.90 10.68
N ILE A 120 9.85 7.97 10.89
CA ILE A 120 9.15 9.16 11.39
C ILE A 120 8.71 8.97 12.84
N CYS A 121 9.12 9.89 13.70
CA CYS A 121 8.91 9.82 15.14
C CYS A 121 7.96 10.92 15.61
N ARG A 122 6.97 10.55 16.44
CA ARG A 122 6.08 11.52 17.08
C ARG A 122 6.78 12.35 18.15
N ALA A 123 7.81 11.79 18.78
CA ALA A 123 8.66 12.48 19.74
C ALA A 123 10.09 11.89 19.70
N PRO A 124 11.10 12.62 20.19
CA PRO A 124 12.47 12.11 20.26
C PRO A 124 12.53 10.76 20.98
N GLY A 125 13.02 9.73 20.28
CA GLY A 125 13.13 8.36 20.80
C GLY A 125 11.82 7.57 20.88
N LYS A 126 10.70 8.08 20.35
CA LYS A 126 9.41 7.39 20.25
C LYS A 126 8.99 7.29 18.77
N CYS A 127 9.59 6.33 18.09
CA CYS A 127 9.44 6.10 16.65
C CYS A 127 8.50 4.92 16.34
N ASP A 128 7.59 4.57 17.27
CA ASP A 128 6.54 3.58 17.01
C ASP A 128 5.41 4.15 16.10
N THR A 129 5.60 5.36 15.54
CA THR A 129 4.57 6.09 14.79
C THR A 129 4.70 5.77 13.32
N LEU A 130 3.78 4.96 12.79
CA LEU A 130 3.81 4.57 11.38
C LEU A 130 3.10 5.57 10.45
N GLY A 131 2.38 6.55 11.00
CA GLY A 131 1.65 7.53 10.23
C GLY A 131 1.17 8.72 11.06
N LEU A 132 0.80 9.80 10.39
CA LEU A 132 0.19 10.97 11.01
C LEU A 132 -0.71 11.72 10.03
N ALA A 133 -1.92 12.04 10.48
CA ALA A 133 -2.85 12.95 9.83
C ALA A 133 -3.57 13.86 10.84
N GLU A 134 -4.15 14.94 10.35
CA GLU A 134 -4.99 15.82 11.15
C GLU A 134 -6.46 15.36 11.14
N LEU A 135 -7.17 15.58 12.25
CA LEU A 135 -8.56 15.16 12.41
C LEU A 135 -9.52 16.06 11.62
N GLY A 136 -10.36 15.44 10.78
CA GLY A 136 -11.52 16.10 10.17
C GLY A 136 -11.16 17.16 9.12
N THR A 137 -10.10 16.92 8.36
CA THR A 137 -9.59 17.85 7.35
C THR A 137 -9.96 17.48 5.92
N MET A 138 -10.82 16.46 5.71
CA MET A 138 -11.34 16.15 4.37
C MET A 138 -11.95 17.41 3.72
N CYS A 139 -11.65 17.64 2.44
CA CYS A 139 -12.00 18.86 1.69
C CYS A 139 -11.36 20.17 2.17
N ASP A 140 -10.42 20.14 3.13
CA ASP A 140 -9.56 21.29 3.45
C ASP A 140 -8.28 21.20 2.61
N SER A 141 -8.22 21.90 1.48
CA SER A 141 -7.09 21.86 0.55
C SER A 141 -5.70 22.09 1.17
N LEU A 142 -5.62 22.78 2.31
CA LEU A 142 -4.36 23.07 3.00
C LEU A 142 -3.96 22.00 4.02
N ARG A 143 -4.92 21.20 4.49
CA ARG A 143 -4.77 20.30 5.65
C ARG A 143 -5.22 18.86 5.40
N SER A 144 -5.80 18.57 4.23
CA SER A 144 -6.22 17.22 3.81
C SER A 144 -5.02 16.42 3.31
N CYS A 145 -4.22 15.94 4.25
CA CYS A 145 -2.94 15.30 3.98
C CYS A 145 -2.60 14.30 5.08
N ALA A 146 -1.89 13.23 4.70
CA ALA A 146 -1.33 12.26 5.62
C ALA A 146 0.10 11.90 5.22
N ILE A 147 0.91 11.53 6.21
CA ILE A 147 2.24 10.94 6.00
C ILE A 147 2.24 9.52 6.55
N ILE A 148 2.87 8.60 5.83
CA ILE A 148 2.88 7.17 6.14
C ILE A 148 4.30 6.64 5.98
N GLU A 149 4.78 5.99 7.04
CA GLU A 149 5.98 5.17 7.00
C GLU A 149 5.66 3.80 6.38
N ASP A 150 6.39 3.47 5.31
CA ASP A 150 6.25 2.21 4.61
C ASP A 150 6.94 1.07 5.38
N ASN A 151 6.12 0.14 5.87
CA ASN A 151 6.57 -1.07 6.57
C ASN A 151 6.20 -2.36 5.83
N GLY A 152 5.98 -2.29 4.50
CA GLY A 152 5.49 -3.41 3.70
C GLY A 152 4.00 -3.29 3.40
N LEU A 153 3.37 -4.37 2.92
CA LEU A 153 1.95 -4.33 2.51
C LEU A 153 0.99 -3.94 3.65
N SER A 154 1.45 -4.04 4.90
CA SER A 154 0.74 -3.53 6.08
C SER A 154 0.55 -2.02 6.11
N ALA A 155 1.33 -1.25 5.35
CA ALA A 155 1.17 0.19 5.22
C ALA A 155 -0.25 0.56 4.72
N ALA A 156 -0.94 -0.35 4.02
CA ALA A 156 -2.34 -0.18 3.63
C ALA A 156 -3.27 0.05 4.84
N PHE A 157 -3.01 -0.63 5.97
CA PHE A 157 -3.79 -0.46 7.19
C PHE A 157 -3.49 0.88 7.86
N THR A 158 -2.22 1.31 7.85
CA THR A 158 -1.83 2.63 8.32
C THR A 158 -2.46 3.74 7.46
N ILE A 159 -2.43 3.62 6.13
CA ILE A 159 -3.12 4.54 5.21
C ILE A 159 -4.61 4.62 5.56
N THR A 160 -5.25 3.47 5.77
CA THR A 160 -6.67 3.41 6.13
C THR A 160 -6.96 4.08 7.48
N HIS A 161 -6.08 3.88 8.47
CA HIS A 161 -6.18 4.50 9.78
C HIS A 161 -6.06 6.02 9.70
N GLU A 162 -5.02 6.53 9.05
CA GLU A 162 -4.79 7.98 8.92
C GLU A 162 -5.88 8.66 8.08
N LEU A 163 -6.36 8.02 7.02
CA LEU A 163 -7.50 8.53 6.26
C LEU A 163 -8.79 8.53 7.10
N GLY A 164 -8.93 7.60 8.06
CA GLY A 164 -9.97 7.63 9.09
C GLY A 164 -9.92 8.90 9.94
N HIS A 165 -8.73 9.34 10.36
CA HIS A 165 -8.56 10.61 11.06
C HIS A 165 -8.99 11.79 10.21
N ILE A 166 -8.66 11.81 8.91
CA ILE A 166 -9.09 12.87 7.98
C ILE A 166 -10.62 12.94 7.86
N PHE A 167 -11.31 11.80 7.99
CA PHE A 167 -12.78 11.71 8.13
C PHE A 167 -13.33 12.03 9.55
N ASN A 168 -12.49 12.58 10.42
CA ASN A 168 -12.80 12.94 11.81
C ASN A 168 -13.15 11.72 12.70
N ILE A 169 -12.63 10.55 12.38
CA ILE A 169 -12.80 9.35 13.20
C ILE A 169 -11.67 9.30 14.24
N PRO A 170 -11.97 9.38 15.56
CA PRO A 170 -10.97 9.26 16.61
C PRO A 170 -10.56 7.80 16.83
N HIS A 171 -9.55 7.56 17.66
CA HIS A 171 -9.24 6.20 18.11
C HIS A 171 -10.39 5.57 18.90
N ASP A 172 -10.53 4.26 18.79
CA ASP A 172 -11.60 3.48 19.45
C ASP A 172 -11.55 3.55 20.99
N ASP A 173 -10.39 3.85 21.57
CA ASP A 173 -10.19 3.98 23.01
C ASP A 173 -10.50 5.39 23.55
N GLU A 174 -10.81 6.36 22.69
CA GLU A 174 -11.16 7.70 23.12
C GLU A 174 -12.53 7.76 23.81
N ARG A 175 -12.65 8.67 24.78
CA ARG A 175 -13.90 8.90 25.54
C ARG A 175 -15.12 9.18 24.64
N LYS A 176 -14.91 9.77 23.47
CA LYS A 176 -15.98 10.05 22.48
C LYS A 176 -16.61 8.75 21.95
N CYS A 177 -15.84 7.67 21.87
CA CYS A 177 -16.30 6.35 21.42
C CYS A 177 -17.10 5.57 22.46
N GLY A 178 -16.93 5.88 23.75
CA GLY A 178 -17.61 5.16 24.84
C GLY A 178 -19.14 5.20 24.81
N ARG A 179 -19.76 6.08 24.00
CA ARG A 179 -21.22 6.10 23.78
C ARG A 179 -21.70 5.12 22.72
N TYR A 180 -20.82 4.67 21.84
CA TYR A 180 -21.15 3.82 20.69
C TYR A 180 -20.70 2.37 20.88
N MET A 181 -19.65 2.16 21.68
CA MET A 181 -19.14 0.84 22.00
C MET A 181 -18.52 0.82 23.39
N ALA A 182 -18.56 -0.35 24.03
CA ALA A 182 -17.67 -0.64 25.16
C ALA A 182 -16.29 -1.01 24.61
N LEU A 183 -15.24 -0.51 25.25
CA LEU A 183 -13.87 -0.93 24.93
C LEU A 183 -13.71 -2.44 25.16
N ASN A 184 -13.33 -3.17 24.12
CA ASN A 184 -12.99 -4.58 24.20
C ASN A 184 -11.52 -4.77 23.81
N LYS A 185 -10.66 -5.00 24.80
CA LYS A 185 -9.21 -5.22 24.59
C LYS A 185 -8.87 -6.50 23.82
N HIS A 186 -9.86 -7.34 23.53
CA HIS A 186 -9.73 -8.55 22.73
C HIS A 186 -10.33 -8.42 21.33
N ASN A 187 -10.86 -7.26 20.97
CA ASN A 187 -11.45 -7.02 19.66
C ASN A 187 -11.18 -5.57 19.24
N TYR A 188 -10.00 -5.36 18.66
CA TYR A 188 -9.58 -4.07 18.12
C TYR A 188 -9.93 -3.99 16.63
N HIS A 189 -10.27 -2.80 16.16
CA HIS A 189 -10.59 -2.50 14.77
C HIS A 189 -9.53 -1.59 14.17
N ILE A 190 -9.71 -1.17 12.91
CA ILE A 190 -8.71 -0.38 12.18
C ILE A 190 -8.33 0.94 12.88
N MET A 191 -9.21 1.51 13.70
CA MET A 191 -8.96 2.74 14.47
C MET A 191 -8.44 2.49 15.89
N ALA A 192 -7.90 1.30 16.17
CA ALA A 192 -7.17 1.06 17.42
C ALA A 192 -5.86 1.85 17.45
N PRO A 193 -5.43 2.37 18.61
CA PRO A 193 -4.22 3.19 18.73
C PRO A 193 -2.93 2.40 18.53
N THR A 194 -2.99 1.07 18.66
CA THR A 194 -1.86 0.14 18.52
C THR A 194 -2.27 -1.08 17.71
N LEU A 195 -1.37 -1.53 16.86
CA LEU A 195 -1.53 -2.75 16.07
C LEU A 195 -1.09 -3.95 16.93
N GLU A 196 -2.06 -4.54 17.62
CA GLU A 196 -1.82 -5.66 18.55
C GLU A 196 -2.31 -7.00 18.00
N TYR A 197 -1.99 -8.08 18.72
CA TYR A 197 -2.41 -9.45 18.41
C TYR A 197 -3.92 -9.60 18.15
N ASN A 198 -4.77 -8.82 18.83
CA ASN A 198 -6.24 -8.91 18.73
C ASN A 198 -6.86 -7.89 17.76
N THR A 199 -6.08 -7.37 16.81
CA THR A 199 -6.55 -6.39 15.83
C THR A 199 -7.16 -7.07 14.61
N HIS A 200 -8.34 -6.61 14.20
CA HIS A 200 -9.06 -7.02 13.00
C HIS A 200 -9.01 -5.88 11.96
N PRO A 201 -7.91 -5.76 11.20
CA PRO A 201 -7.58 -4.54 10.48
C PRO A 201 -8.43 -4.33 9.20
N TRP A 202 -9.28 -5.28 8.82
CA TRP A 202 -10.24 -5.11 7.72
C TRP A 202 -11.61 -4.58 8.14
N SER A 203 -11.80 -4.32 9.43
CA SER A 203 -13.10 -3.97 9.98
C SER A 203 -13.06 -2.66 10.76
N TRP A 204 -14.19 -1.97 10.72
CA TRP A 204 -14.48 -0.74 11.44
C TRP A 204 -15.30 -1.03 12.69
N SER A 205 -15.06 -0.27 13.75
CA SER A 205 -15.83 -0.38 14.98
C SER A 205 -17.19 0.32 14.84
N PRO A 206 -18.17 0.03 15.72
CA PRO A 206 -19.40 0.79 15.79
C PRO A 206 -19.17 2.30 16.05
N CYS A 207 -18.10 2.65 16.78
CA CYS A 207 -17.73 4.05 16.95
C CYS A 207 -17.30 4.67 15.63
N SER A 208 -16.39 4.01 14.89
CA SER A 208 -15.86 4.54 13.64
C SER A 208 -16.98 4.80 12.63
N ALA A 209 -17.89 3.85 12.45
CA ALA A 209 -19.05 4.00 11.57
C ALA A 209 -19.96 5.17 11.98
N ALA A 210 -20.25 5.31 13.28
CA ALA A 210 -21.08 6.40 13.78
C ALA A 210 -20.41 7.78 13.66
N MET A 211 -19.08 7.85 13.83
CA MET A 211 -18.31 9.09 13.67
C MET A 211 -18.26 9.52 12.21
N LEU A 212 -18.03 8.58 11.28
CA LEU A 212 -18.07 8.87 9.84
C LEU A 212 -19.47 9.35 9.43
N ALA A 213 -20.53 8.63 9.82
CA ALA A 213 -21.90 9.04 9.49
C ALA A 213 -22.19 10.47 9.98
N LYS A 214 -21.78 10.79 11.21
CA LYS A 214 -21.91 12.15 11.75
C LYS A 214 -21.11 13.18 10.95
N PHE A 215 -19.90 12.85 10.51
CA PHE A 215 -19.08 13.75 9.69
C PHE A 215 -19.76 14.05 8.35
N LEU A 216 -20.23 13.01 7.64
CA LEU A 216 -20.91 13.16 6.35
C LEU A 216 -22.27 13.89 6.47
N ASP A 217 -23.04 13.62 7.52
CA ASP A 217 -24.37 14.24 7.70
C ASP A 217 -24.28 15.69 8.20
N ALA A 218 -23.44 15.95 9.22
CA ALA A 218 -23.37 17.27 9.85
C ALA A 218 -22.64 18.30 8.99
N ASN A 219 -21.71 17.85 8.15
CA ASN A 219 -20.84 18.71 7.36
C ASN A 219 -21.08 18.57 5.85
N ARG A 220 -22.31 18.26 5.42
CA ARG A 220 -22.62 18.05 3.98
C ARG A 220 -22.19 19.22 3.07
N ALA A 221 -22.15 20.44 3.58
CA ALA A 221 -21.64 21.60 2.85
C ALA A 221 -20.11 21.65 2.74
N GLN A 222 -19.39 21.06 3.71
CA GLN A 222 -17.92 20.99 3.73
C GLN A 222 -17.42 19.71 3.05
N THR A 223 -18.23 18.65 2.96
CA THR A 223 -17.87 17.39 2.29
C THR A 223 -18.34 17.36 0.83
N GLN A 224 -18.40 18.52 0.16
CA GLN A 224 -18.87 18.59 -1.23
C GLN A 224 -17.87 18.00 -2.22
N CYS A 225 -16.57 18.08 -1.91
CA CYS A 225 -15.50 17.59 -2.78
C CYS A 225 -15.52 16.08 -3.02
N ILE A 226 -16.16 15.31 -2.13
CA ILE A 226 -16.23 13.85 -2.26
C ILE A 226 -17.54 13.35 -2.88
N LEU A 227 -18.35 14.23 -3.49
CA LEU A 227 -19.68 13.88 -4.01
C LEU A 227 -19.72 13.72 -5.53
N ASP A 228 -18.72 14.22 -6.24
CA ASP A 228 -18.54 14.02 -7.67
C ASP A 228 -17.72 12.73 -7.93
N GLN A 229 -17.47 12.44 -9.19
CA GLN A 229 -16.67 11.29 -9.59
C GLN A 229 -15.43 11.78 -10.30
N PRO A 230 -14.28 11.12 -10.11
CA PRO A 230 -13.05 11.56 -10.74
C PRO A 230 -13.20 11.60 -12.26
N ILE A 231 -12.72 12.70 -12.85
CA ILE A 231 -12.75 12.94 -14.29
C ILE A 231 -11.95 11.86 -15.03
N GLU A 232 -10.78 11.52 -14.48
CA GLU A 232 -9.91 10.48 -15.01
C GLU A 232 -9.76 9.32 -14.03
N ARG A 233 -9.88 8.11 -14.56
CA ARG A 233 -9.77 6.86 -13.80
C ARG A 233 -8.51 6.07 -14.16
N ARG A 234 -7.40 6.78 -14.41
CA ARG A 234 -6.15 6.21 -14.95
C ARG A 234 -5.63 4.99 -14.18
N TYR A 235 -5.75 5.00 -12.86
CA TYR A 235 -5.28 3.90 -12.01
C TYR A 235 -6.42 2.98 -11.52
N TYR A 236 -7.67 3.36 -11.75
CA TYR A 236 -8.84 2.66 -11.21
C TYR A 236 -8.86 1.19 -11.63
N ASP A 237 -8.76 0.93 -12.94
CA ASP A 237 -8.82 -0.45 -13.45
C ASP A 237 -7.69 -1.28 -12.85
N ARG A 238 -6.46 -0.76 -12.82
CA ARG A 238 -5.30 -1.45 -12.24
C ARG A 238 -5.36 -1.67 -10.72
N MET A 239 -6.09 -0.84 -9.98
CA MET A 239 -6.32 -1.07 -8.54
C MET A 239 -7.29 -2.23 -8.29
N PHE A 240 -8.21 -2.49 -9.21
CA PHE A 240 -9.28 -3.48 -9.05
C PHE A 240 -9.16 -4.69 -9.99
N GLU A 241 -8.19 -4.69 -10.91
CA GLU A 241 -7.86 -5.79 -11.80
C GLU A 241 -7.05 -6.89 -11.08
N ASP A 242 -7.22 -8.12 -11.57
CA ASP A 242 -6.49 -9.33 -11.16
C ASP A 242 -5.02 -9.21 -11.63
N PRO A 243 -3.99 -9.49 -10.79
CA PRO A 243 -4.00 -10.42 -9.67
C PRO A 243 -4.29 -9.81 -8.29
N ALA A 244 -4.82 -10.62 -7.37
CA ALA A 244 -4.84 -10.28 -5.94
C ALA A 244 -3.42 -9.95 -5.41
N PRO A 245 -3.29 -9.11 -4.36
CA PRO A 245 -2.00 -8.70 -3.79
C PRO A 245 -1.00 -9.84 -3.55
N GLY A 246 -1.45 -10.95 -2.95
CA GLY A 246 -0.60 -12.11 -2.65
C GLY A 246 -0.30 -13.03 -3.83
N ALA A 247 -0.92 -12.79 -4.99
CA ALA A 247 -0.54 -13.39 -6.27
C ALA A 247 0.51 -12.54 -7.00
N MET A 248 0.61 -11.23 -6.71
CA MET A 248 1.67 -10.36 -7.22
C MET A 248 2.95 -10.45 -6.37
N PHE A 249 2.79 -10.57 -5.05
CA PHE A 249 3.89 -10.60 -4.09
C PHE A 249 3.85 -11.86 -3.25
N SER A 250 4.85 -12.71 -3.41
CA SER A 250 5.01 -13.94 -2.62
C SER A 250 5.16 -13.65 -1.12
N ALA A 251 4.90 -14.65 -0.28
CA ALA A 251 5.09 -14.52 1.18
C ALA A 251 6.55 -14.12 1.55
N ASN A 252 7.54 -14.57 0.79
CA ASN A 252 8.93 -14.17 0.96
C ASN A 252 9.14 -12.69 0.64
N GLN A 253 8.62 -12.21 -0.50
CA GLN A 253 8.69 -10.79 -0.86
C GLN A 253 7.98 -9.92 0.19
N GLN A 254 6.83 -10.37 0.71
CA GLN A 254 6.16 -9.68 1.81
C GLN A 254 7.06 -9.59 3.05
N CYS A 255 7.79 -10.66 3.40
CA CYS A 255 8.78 -10.62 4.48
C CYS A 255 9.94 -9.66 4.18
N GLN A 256 10.41 -9.64 2.93
CA GLN A 256 11.48 -8.75 2.50
C GLN A 256 11.07 -7.30 2.64
N PHE A 257 9.85 -6.93 2.25
CA PHE A 257 9.35 -5.57 2.38
C PHE A 257 9.35 -5.06 3.83
N VAL A 258 9.10 -5.95 4.79
CA VAL A 258 9.00 -5.63 6.22
C VAL A 258 10.38 -5.60 6.90
N PHE A 259 11.21 -6.63 6.67
CA PHE A 259 12.45 -6.85 7.44
C PHE A 259 13.74 -6.75 6.62
N GLY A 260 13.64 -6.41 5.33
CA GLY A 260 14.77 -6.26 4.43
C GLY A 260 15.05 -7.50 3.56
N PRO A 261 15.96 -7.38 2.58
CA PRO A 261 16.12 -8.36 1.49
C PRO A 261 16.54 -9.77 1.92
N SER A 262 17.12 -9.93 3.12
CA SER A 262 17.53 -11.23 3.67
C SER A 262 16.42 -11.96 4.44
N ALA A 263 15.24 -11.34 4.59
CA ALA A 263 14.14 -11.94 5.31
C ALA A 263 13.37 -12.95 4.45
N GLU A 264 12.97 -14.05 5.06
CA GLU A 264 12.24 -15.13 4.39
C GLU A 264 11.03 -15.54 5.23
N LEU A 265 10.09 -16.26 4.64
CA LEU A 265 8.93 -16.79 5.37
C LEU A 265 9.38 -17.80 6.45
N CYS A 266 8.88 -17.63 7.68
CA CYS A 266 9.13 -18.56 8.76
C CYS A 266 8.33 -19.87 8.59
N PRO A 267 8.98 -21.04 8.44
CA PRO A 267 8.32 -22.26 7.96
C PRO A 267 7.37 -22.95 8.97
N TYR A 268 7.51 -22.65 10.26
CA TYR A 268 6.79 -23.37 11.33
C TYR A 268 5.62 -22.58 11.93
N MET A 269 5.38 -21.35 11.45
CA MET A 269 4.34 -20.48 11.99
C MET A 269 3.03 -20.60 11.20
N PRO A 270 1.86 -20.39 11.84
CA PRO A 270 0.58 -20.46 11.15
C PRO A 270 0.49 -19.45 9.99
N ALA A 271 -0.06 -19.88 8.86
CA ALA A 271 -0.25 -19.05 7.67
C ALA A 271 -1.40 -18.04 7.81
N CYS A 272 -1.40 -17.04 6.93
CA CYS A 272 -2.43 -16.01 6.71
C CYS A 272 -2.68 -15.02 7.84
N ARG A 273 -2.89 -15.49 9.07
CA ARG A 273 -3.28 -14.62 10.18
C ARG A 273 -2.19 -13.64 10.56
N ARG A 274 -0.92 -14.07 10.51
CA ARG A 274 0.25 -13.24 10.81
C ARG A 274 1.43 -13.64 9.93
N LEU A 275 2.07 -12.64 9.35
CA LEU A 275 3.31 -12.81 8.61
C LEU A 275 4.46 -12.92 9.60
N TRP A 276 5.02 -14.12 9.67
CA TRP A 276 6.20 -14.41 10.46
C TRP A 276 7.36 -14.60 9.53
N CYS A 277 8.43 -13.84 9.77
CA CYS A 277 9.59 -13.80 8.91
C CYS A 277 10.82 -14.27 9.69
N ALA A 278 11.55 -15.20 9.10
CA ALA A 278 12.85 -15.62 9.56
C ALA A 278 13.89 -14.53 9.24
N THR A 279 14.68 -14.17 10.25
CA THR A 279 15.84 -13.29 10.13
C THR A 279 17.03 -13.98 10.78
N TYR A 280 18.23 -13.83 10.19
CA TYR A 280 19.45 -14.47 10.66
C TYR A 280 20.33 -13.46 11.41
N TYR A 281 20.67 -13.77 12.65
CA TYR A 281 21.66 -13.01 13.44
C TYR A 281 22.89 -13.90 13.65
N GLY A 282 23.90 -13.74 12.79
CA GLY A 282 25.03 -14.66 12.72
C GLY A 282 24.55 -16.05 12.28
N TYR A 283 24.70 -17.05 13.14
CA TYR A 283 24.29 -18.44 12.86
C TYR A 283 22.90 -18.79 13.39
N GLN A 284 22.24 -17.89 14.13
CA GLN A 284 20.94 -18.17 14.74
C GLN A 284 19.81 -17.58 13.89
N MET A 285 18.88 -18.43 13.48
CA MET A 285 17.63 -18.04 12.82
C MET A 285 16.56 -17.77 13.88
N GLY A 286 15.95 -16.58 13.83
CA GLY A 286 14.82 -16.20 14.68
C GLY A 286 13.64 -15.72 13.86
N CYS A 287 12.42 -16.10 14.26
CA CYS A 287 11.20 -15.62 13.61
C CYS A 287 10.65 -14.39 14.32
N ARG A 288 10.39 -13.34 13.54
CA ARG A 288 9.85 -12.05 13.98
C ARG A 288 8.56 -11.74 13.21
N THR A 289 7.71 -10.89 13.77
CA THR A 289 6.45 -10.46 13.13
C THR A 289 6.10 -9.04 13.55
N GLN A 290 5.40 -8.29 12.69
CA GLN A 290 4.74 -7.03 13.02
C GLN A 290 3.23 -7.22 13.28
N HIS A 291 2.80 -8.46 13.55
CA HIS A 291 1.40 -8.85 13.81
C HIS A 291 0.42 -8.62 12.66
N MET A 292 0.93 -8.30 11.47
CA MET A 292 0.16 -8.07 10.26
C MET A 292 -0.11 -9.36 9.49
N PRO A 293 -1.27 -9.48 8.84
CA PRO A 293 -1.64 -10.66 8.08
C PRO A 293 -0.85 -10.79 6.79
N TRP A 294 -0.92 -11.97 6.17
CA TRP A 294 -0.42 -12.15 4.80
C TRP A 294 -1.38 -11.45 3.86
N ALA A 295 -0.89 -11.01 2.71
CA ALA A 295 -1.71 -10.38 1.71
C ALA A 295 -2.79 -11.34 1.17
N ASP A 296 -3.98 -10.81 0.89
CA ASP A 296 -5.06 -11.59 0.28
C ASP A 296 -4.61 -12.15 -1.07
N GLY A 297 -4.89 -13.42 -1.31
CA GLY A 297 -4.45 -14.17 -2.49
C GLY A 297 -3.13 -14.93 -2.31
N THR A 298 -2.41 -14.76 -1.19
CA THR A 298 -1.15 -15.47 -0.95
C THR A 298 -1.42 -16.98 -0.80
N PRO A 299 -0.75 -17.87 -1.54
CA PRO A 299 -0.92 -19.31 -1.36
C PRO A 299 -0.55 -19.75 0.06
N CYS A 300 -1.42 -20.54 0.69
CA CYS A 300 -1.24 -21.05 2.06
C CYS A 300 -1.37 -22.57 2.18
N GLY A 301 -1.74 -23.24 1.10
CA GLY A 301 -1.90 -24.69 1.02
C GLY A 301 -2.27 -25.13 -0.39
N ASP A 302 -2.51 -26.44 -0.56
CA ASP A 302 -2.90 -27.01 -1.84
C ASP A 302 -4.29 -26.50 -2.28
N ASN A 303 -4.35 -25.73 -3.36
CA ASN A 303 -5.58 -25.06 -3.83
C ASN A 303 -6.21 -24.14 -2.76
N GLN A 304 -5.40 -23.58 -1.86
CA GLN A 304 -5.83 -22.66 -0.81
C GLN A 304 -5.00 -21.38 -0.81
N TRP A 305 -5.65 -20.28 -0.46
CA TRP A 305 -5.04 -18.96 -0.37
C TRP A 305 -5.52 -18.19 0.85
N CYS A 306 -4.78 -17.15 1.22
CA CYS A 306 -5.17 -16.25 2.29
C CYS A 306 -6.30 -15.32 1.83
N HIS A 307 -7.35 -15.22 2.63
CA HIS A 307 -8.39 -14.22 2.49
C HIS A 307 -8.79 -13.71 3.88
N ARG A 308 -8.60 -12.41 4.12
CA ARG A 308 -8.90 -11.75 5.41
C ARG A 308 -8.26 -12.47 6.61
N GLY A 309 -7.03 -12.94 6.43
CA GLY A 309 -6.25 -13.62 7.47
C GLY A 309 -6.57 -15.10 7.67
N GLU A 310 -7.47 -15.69 6.88
CA GLU A 310 -7.81 -17.11 6.92
C GLU A 310 -7.34 -17.84 5.67
N CYS A 311 -6.92 -19.10 5.83
CA CYS A 311 -6.53 -19.96 4.70
C CYS A 311 -7.77 -20.67 4.14
N VAL A 312 -8.30 -20.18 3.03
CA VAL A 312 -9.56 -20.64 2.43
C VAL A 312 -9.34 -21.33 1.09
N GLY A 313 -10.27 -22.19 0.67
CA GLY A 313 -10.19 -22.88 -0.62
C GLY A 313 -10.41 -21.92 -1.81
N MET A 314 -9.65 -22.13 -2.89
CA MET A 314 -9.77 -21.36 -4.12
C MET A 314 -10.98 -21.81 -4.96
N ALA A 315 -11.73 -20.84 -5.50
CA ALA A 315 -12.77 -21.16 -6.48
C ALA A 315 -12.16 -21.77 -7.77
N PRO A 316 -12.87 -22.64 -8.51
CA PRO A 316 -12.34 -23.25 -9.74
C PRO A 316 -11.77 -22.26 -10.76
N GLN A 317 -12.42 -21.09 -10.89
CA GLN A 317 -12.01 -20.01 -11.81
C GLN A 317 -10.70 -19.34 -11.39
N GLN A 318 -10.44 -19.24 -10.08
CA GLN A 318 -9.20 -18.68 -9.52
C GLN A 318 -8.04 -19.67 -9.65
N ARG A 319 -8.31 -20.97 -9.48
CA ARG A 319 -7.32 -22.03 -9.69
C ARG A 319 -6.73 -22.03 -11.11
N ALA A 320 -7.55 -21.77 -12.12
CA ALA A 320 -7.13 -21.74 -13.52
C ALA A 320 -6.28 -20.51 -13.91
N LYS A 321 -6.24 -19.46 -13.08
CA LYS A 321 -5.49 -18.23 -13.36
C LYS A 321 -4.09 -18.20 -12.73
N LEU A 322 -3.73 -19.21 -11.93
CA LEU A 322 -2.48 -19.26 -11.18
C LEU A 322 -1.42 -20.12 -11.87
N ASP A 323 -1.41 -20.21 -13.20
CA ASP A 323 -0.29 -20.81 -13.91
C ASP A 323 1.02 -20.12 -13.46
N GLY A 324 2.05 -20.91 -13.20
CA GLY A 324 3.27 -20.43 -12.54
C GLY A 324 3.89 -19.27 -13.29
N SER A 325 4.09 -18.14 -12.59
CA SER A 325 4.85 -17.01 -13.14
C SER A 325 6.22 -16.91 -12.47
N TRP A 326 7.18 -16.40 -13.23
CA TRP A 326 8.54 -16.24 -12.75
C TRP A 326 8.61 -15.17 -11.66
N GLY A 327 9.35 -15.45 -10.59
CA GLY A 327 9.76 -14.46 -9.60
C GLY A 327 10.76 -13.45 -10.18
N GLU A 328 11.22 -12.56 -9.32
CA GLU A 328 12.22 -11.56 -9.70
C GLU A 328 13.55 -12.21 -10.10
N TRP A 329 14.28 -11.53 -10.98
CA TRP A 329 15.66 -11.90 -11.28
C TRP A 329 16.53 -11.68 -10.05
N LYS A 330 17.23 -12.74 -9.63
CA LYS A 330 18.34 -12.66 -8.68
C LYS A 330 19.43 -11.77 -9.26
N ASN A 331 20.29 -11.24 -8.37
CA ASN A 331 21.48 -10.50 -8.76
C ASN A 331 22.32 -11.29 -9.77
N TRP A 332 22.96 -10.56 -10.70
CA TRP A 332 23.90 -11.15 -11.65
C TRP A 332 25.01 -11.89 -10.90
N GLY A 333 25.28 -13.12 -11.33
CA GLY A 333 26.41 -13.90 -10.84
C GLY A 333 27.75 -13.40 -11.37
N ASP A 334 28.83 -13.96 -10.83
CA ASP A 334 30.19 -13.63 -11.24
C ASP A 334 30.41 -13.87 -12.74
N CYS A 335 31.25 -13.01 -13.34
CA CYS A 335 31.60 -13.15 -14.75
C CYS A 335 32.42 -14.43 -14.95
N SER A 336 32.06 -15.22 -15.97
CA SER A 336 32.73 -16.50 -16.25
C SER A 336 34.22 -16.39 -16.54
N ARG A 337 34.70 -15.19 -16.91
CA ARG A 337 36.11 -14.91 -17.19
C ARG A 337 36.45 -13.49 -16.75
N THR A 338 37.69 -13.30 -16.29
CA THR A 338 38.24 -12.00 -15.92
C THR A 338 38.85 -11.24 -17.09
N CYS A 339 39.03 -11.86 -18.27
CA CYS A 339 39.52 -11.21 -19.49
C CYS A 339 39.11 -11.98 -20.76
N GLY A 340 39.16 -11.30 -21.93
CA GLY A 340 38.95 -11.94 -23.24
C GLY A 340 37.49 -12.28 -23.55
N GLY A 341 36.56 -11.50 -23.00
CA GLY A 341 35.12 -11.75 -23.07
C GLY A 341 34.63 -12.74 -22.01
N GLY A 342 33.44 -12.52 -21.47
CA GLY A 342 32.85 -13.33 -20.40
C GLY A 342 31.33 -13.25 -20.39
N ILE A 343 30.71 -14.17 -19.65
CA ILE A 343 29.26 -14.29 -19.54
C ILE A 343 28.87 -14.13 -18.09
N GLN A 344 27.90 -13.25 -17.83
CA GLN A 344 27.19 -13.18 -16.56
C GLN A 344 25.80 -13.78 -16.71
N LYS A 345 25.32 -14.42 -15.65
CA LYS A 345 23.99 -15.04 -15.60
C LYS A 345 23.19 -14.45 -14.45
N ALA A 346 21.95 -14.08 -14.71
CA ALA A 346 20.95 -13.88 -13.68
C ALA A 346 19.94 -15.03 -13.76
N LEU A 347 19.47 -15.48 -12.59
CA LEU A 347 18.51 -16.56 -12.43
C LEU A 347 17.24 -16.03 -11.82
N ARG A 348 16.10 -16.63 -12.12
CA ARG A 348 14.84 -16.36 -11.44
C ARG A 348 14.15 -17.68 -11.12
N ASP A 349 13.49 -17.73 -9.97
CA ASP A 349 12.79 -18.93 -9.56
C ASP A 349 11.36 -18.91 -10.09
N CYS A 350 10.79 -20.08 -10.36
CA CYS A 350 9.37 -20.21 -10.67
C CYS A 350 8.56 -20.25 -9.37
N ASP A 351 8.45 -19.11 -8.71
CA ASP A 351 7.92 -19.01 -7.36
C ASP A 351 6.81 -17.95 -7.18
N ASN A 352 6.34 -17.34 -8.27
CA ASN A 352 5.33 -16.29 -8.21
C ASN A 352 4.04 -16.62 -9.01
N PRO A 353 3.17 -17.54 -8.58
CA PRO A 353 3.27 -18.42 -7.43
C PRO A 353 3.94 -19.75 -7.79
N ARG A 354 4.59 -20.40 -6.80
CA ARG A 354 5.18 -21.73 -6.97
C ARG A 354 4.10 -22.79 -7.20
N GLN A 355 4.06 -23.40 -8.40
CA GLN A 355 3.09 -24.45 -8.76
C GLN A 355 3.73 -25.70 -9.41
N LYS A 356 2.98 -26.81 -9.40
CA LYS A 356 3.37 -28.11 -10.00
C LYS A 356 3.62 -28.05 -11.51
N LEU A 357 3.03 -27.08 -12.21
CA LEU A 357 3.06 -26.99 -13.69
C LEU A 357 4.26 -26.19 -14.25
N GLY A 358 5.14 -25.64 -13.39
CA GLY A 358 6.31 -24.88 -13.80
C GLY A 358 5.96 -23.53 -14.46
N CYS A 359 6.98 -22.77 -14.86
CA CYS A 359 6.83 -21.46 -15.49
C CYS A 359 7.19 -21.56 -16.96
N SER A 360 6.46 -20.86 -17.83
CA SER A 360 6.77 -20.81 -19.26
C SER A 360 7.86 -19.78 -19.55
N GLY A 361 8.93 -20.18 -20.26
CA GLY A 361 10.05 -19.30 -20.63
C GLY A 361 11.40 -19.71 -20.02
N SER A 362 12.39 -18.81 -20.07
CA SER A 362 13.76 -19.10 -19.60
C SER A 362 13.95 -18.76 -18.11
N GLU A 363 14.53 -19.71 -17.37
CA GLU A 363 14.95 -19.59 -15.96
C GLU A 363 16.23 -18.74 -15.78
N ALA A 364 17.01 -18.61 -16.85
CA ALA A 364 18.28 -17.89 -16.88
C ALA A 364 18.31 -16.87 -18.01
N ILE A 365 18.82 -15.67 -17.73
CA ILE A 365 19.19 -14.67 -18.73
C ILE A 365 20.71 -14.49 -18.71
N VAL A 366 21.28 -14.25 -19.89
CA VAL A 366 22.72 -14.29 -20.14
C VAL A 366 23.12 -12.99 -20.79
N ASP A 367 24.08 -12.28 -20.20
CA ASP A 367 24.68 -11.08 -20.79
C ASP A 367 26.13 -11.37 -21.22
N LEU A 368 26.51 -10.86 -22.40
CA LEU A 368 27.81 -11.07 -23.02
C LEU A 368 28.67 -9.81 -22.84
N PHE A 369 29.64 -9.88 -21.94
CA PHE A 369 30.57 -8.78 -21.69
C PHE A 369 31.86 -8.97 -22.49
N LEU A 370 32.24 -7.98 -23.28
CA LEU A 370 33.56 -7.91 -23.93
C LEU A 370 34.49 -7.02 -23.09
N LEU A 371 35.31 -7.64 -22.24
CA LEU A 371 36.47 -6.97 -21.63
C LEU A 371 37.61 -6.93 -22.65
N ILE A 372 37.76 -5.79 -23.33
CA ILE A 372 38.90 -5.51 -24.20
C ILE A 372 40.11 -5.24 -23.31
N TYR A 373 41.09 -6.15 -23.32
CA TYR A 373 42.40 -5.89 -22.75
C TYR A 373 43.16 -5.01 -23.74
N VAL A 374 43.39 -3.74 -23.41
CA VAL A 374 44.42 -2.95 -24.09
C VAL A 374 45.75 -3.46 -23.56
N GLN A 375 46.40 -4.35 -24.32
CA GLN A 375 47.79 -4.71 -24.09
C GLN A 375 48.62 -3.43 -24.24
N ALA A 376 49.03 -2.84 -23.12
CA ALA A 376 50.13 -1.89 -23.12
C ALA A 376 51.40 -2.68 -23.45
N ASN A 377 51.78 -2.69 -24.72
CA ASN A 377 53.14 -3.05 -25.13
C ASN A 377 54.08 -2.03 -24.48
N TYR A 378 54.85 -2.49 -23.48
CA TYR A 378 56.10 -1.84 -23.13
C TYR A 378 57.15 -2.39 -24.10
N ASP A 379 57.50 -1.58 -25.09
CA ASP A 379 58.66 -1.78 -25.94
C ASP A 379 59.93 -1.80 -25.06
N GLN A 380 60.80 -2.80 -25.29
CA GLN A 380 62.23 -2.76 -24.95
C GLN A 380 63.04 -2.67 -26.23
#